data_AF-A0A914XSK0-F1
#
_entry.id   AF-A0A914XSK0-F1
#
_cell.length_a   1.000
_cell.length_b   1.000
_cell.length_c   1.000
_cell.angle_alpha   90.00
_cell.angle_beta   90.00
_cell.angle_gamma   90.00
#
_symmetry.space_group_name_H-M   'P 1'
#
loop_
_entity.id
_entity.type
_entity.pdbx_description
1 polymer ?
#
loop_
_entity_poly.entity_id
_entity_poly.type
_entity_poly.pdbx_seq_one_letter_code
_entity_poly.pdbx_strand_id
1 'polypeptide(L)'
;MAEQSWVESQATAATEWEEVEMTRMTTSGGKEEKNDDSAVHRASLVACSFESLWTRLTAFPLIDAKAAAREAIDQSRAAGRRRRRPTLLCFGSGASRQQLPPALADEQLLIVTMTKVPYNDSDSLHWELLYSVYKHMINDRSNQSRVPRIGAHWETIGFQGDDPATDLRGVGIFGLCQLLFLISEGLNSQMVAKLLDLSRDDRQNFPLSVVGLNFTKMIIDRLKQGKLNKLILKENSCITIVNGIYRGCFLIFYRMWVSRKCTILDFNAVSTEINDTVKRRPKYLLNMANLPEA
;
A
#
# COMPACT_ATOMS: atom_id res chain seq x y z
N MET A 1 16.72 24.02 -4.88
CA MET A 1 15.34 24.23 -4.40
C MET A 1 14.46 22.98 -4.47
N ALA A 2 14.18 22.33 -5.62
CA ALA A 2 13.28 21.15 -5.66
C ALA A 2 13.89 19.81 -5.20
N GLU A 3 15.21 19.75 -5.01
CA GLU A 3 15.95 18.59 -4.48
C GLU A 3 16.12 18.69 -2.96
N GLN A 4 16.15 19.92 -2.42
CA GLN A 4 16.11 20.20 -0.98
C GLN A 4 14.73 19.88 -0.39
N SER A 5 13.63 20.25 -1.06
CA SER A 5 12.27 19.94 -0.59
C SER A 5 11.95 18.43 -0.51
N TRP A 6 12.57 17.59 -1.34
CA TRP A 6 12.35 16.14 -1.33
C TRP A 6 13.21 15.44 -0.26
N VAL A 7 14.41 15.93 -0.01
CA VAL A 7 15.28 15.49 1.10
C VAL A 7 14.70 15.97 2.44
N GLU A 8 14.15 17.19 2.52
CA GLU A 8 13.43 17.72 3.68
C GLU A 8 12.19 16.87 3.99
N SER A 9 11.38 16.50 3.00
CA SER A 9 10.21 15.62 3.23
C SER A 9 10.58 14.22 3.74
N GLN A 10 11.79 13.72 3.44
CA GLN A 10 12.27 12.44 3.98
C GLN A 10 12.92 12.59 5.36
N ALA A 11 13.57 13.72 5.62
CA ALA A 11 14.07 14.07 6.94
C ALA A 11 12.91 14.30 7.92
N THR A 12 11.86 15.03 7.53
CA THR A 12 10.67 15.22 8.35
C THR A 12 9.99 13.89 8.68
N ALA A 13 9.86 12.98 7.71
CA ALA A 13 9.34 11.64 7.99
C ALA A 13 10.25 10.89 8.98
N ALA A 14 11.58 10.89 8.79
CA ALA A 14 12.52 10.22 9.69
C ALA A 14 12.53 10.81 11.12
N THR A 15 12.39 12.14 11.26
CA THR A 15 12.28 12.81 12.55
C THR A 15 10.92 12.58 13.21
N GLU A 16 9.83 12.53 12.43
CA GLU A 16 8.50 12.07 12.90
C GLU A 16 8.57 10.62 13.42
N TRP A 17 9.36 9.75 12.76
CA TRP A 17 9.59 8.38 13.23
C TRP A 17 10.36 8.33 14.57
N GLU A 18 11.38 9.18 14.77
CA GLU A 18 12.16 9.25 16.02
C GLU A 18 11.38 9.89 17.19
N GLU A 19 10.56 10.92 16.92
CA GLU A 19 9.71 11.55 17.95
C GLU A 19 8.56 10.63 18.42
N VAL A 20 8.01 9.80 17.52
CA VAL A 20 7.01 8.79 17.86
C VAL A 20 7.62 7.65 18.70
N GLU A 21 8.86 7.23 18.40
CA GLU A 21 9.61 6.24 19.20
C GLU A 21 9.90 6.75 20.62
N MET A 22 10.25 8.03 20.77
CA MET A 22 10.49 8.67 22.08
C MET A 22 9.20 8.87 22.89
N THR A 23 8.08 9.18 22.22
CA THR A 23 6.78 9.32 22.88
C THR A 23 6.27 7.97 23.40
N ARG A 24 6.50 6.87 22.65
CA ARG A 24 6.18 5.48 23.05
C ARG A 24 6.83 5.04 24.37
N MET A 25 8.00 5.57 24.72
CA MET A 25 8.69 5.23 25.97
C MET A 25 8.12 5.96 27.20
N THR A 26 7.26 6.97 27.02
CA THR A 26 6.78 7.85 28.12
C THR A 26 5.31 7.65 28.50
N THR A 27 4.48 7.02 27.67
CA THR A 27 3.02 6.92 27.85
C THR A 27 2.49 5.52 28.19
N SER A 28 3.31 4.64 28.76
CA SER A 28 2.82 3.41 29.42
C SER A 28 2.17 3.76 30.76
N GLY A 29 0.91 4.20 30.73
CA GLY A 29 0.10 4.34 31.95
C GLY A 29 -1.19 5.13 31.74
N GLY A 30 -2.33 4.44 31.61
CA GLY A 30 -3.65 5.07 31.87
C GLY A 30 -4.87 4.50 31.16
N LYS A 31 -5.55 3.57 31.86
CA LYS A 31 -7.01 3.28 31.97
C LYS A 31 -7.92 3.22 30.72
N GLU A 32 -8.56 2.04 30.62
CA GLU A 32 -9.76 1.72 29.84
C GLU A 32 -10.98 2.57 30.22
N GLU A 33 -11.70 3.06 29.22
CA GLU A 33 -13.10 3.48 29.34
C GLU A 33 -13.93 2.86 28.21
N LYS A 34 -15.01 2.16 28.60
CA LYS A 34 -15.95 1.47 27.71
C LYS A 34 -16.80 2.50 26.96
N ASN A 35 -16.88 2.39 25.64
CA ASN A 35 -17.95 2.99 24.86
C ASN A 35 -18.62 1.96 23.92
N ASP A 36 -19.94 2.09 23.84
CA ASP A 36 -20.89 1.14 23.26
C ASP A 36 -21.07 1.36 21.75
N ASP A 37 -20.24 0.73 20.92
CA ASP A 37 -20.31 0.77 19.44
C ASP A 37 -21.14 -0.39 18.84
N SER A 38 -22.43 -0.49 19.18
CA SER A 38 -23.24 -1.69 18.92
C SER A 38 -24.25 -1.67 17.76
N ALA A 39 -24.33 -0.64 16.91
CA ALA A 39 -25.39 -0.57 15.89
C ALA A 39 -24.97 -0.75 14.41
N VAL A 40 -23.77 -0.34 13.99
CA VAL A 40 -23.45 -0.16 12.55
C VAL A 40 -22.74 -1.37 11.90
N HIS A 41 -22.06 -2.22 12.67
CA HIS A 41 -21.24 -3.33 12.11
C HIS A 41 -21.99 -4.64 11.87
N ARG A 42 -23.29 -4.59 11.56
CA ARG A 42 -24.16 -5.76 11.35
C ARG A 42 -24.06 -6.38 9.94
N ALA A 43 -22.98 -6.10 9.20
CA ALA A 43 -22.69 -6.72 7.91
C ALA A 43 -22.16 -8.15 8.12
N SER A 44 -22.36 -9.04 7.13
CA SER A 44 -21.91 -10.43 7.14
C SER A 44 -20.47 -10.55 7.65
N LEU A 45 -20.27 -11.16 8.81
CA LEU A 45 -19.00 -11.28 9.52
C LEU A 45 -18.06 -12.31 8.89
N VAL A 46 -18.00 -12.38 7.55
CA VAL A 46 -17.17 -13.33 6.83
C VAL A 46 -16.02 -12.58 6.18
N ALA A 47 -14.79 -12.95 6.52
CA ALA A 47 -13.61 -12.44 5.84
C ALA A 47 -13.72 -12.74 4.33
N CYS A 48 -13.64 -11.68 3.53
CA CYS A 48 -13.81 -11.74 2.09
C CYS A 48 -12.44 -11.82 1.39
N SER A 49 -12.44 -12.25 0.12
CA SER A 49 -11.26 -12.17 -0.75
C SER A 49 -11.12 -10.77 -1.34
N PHE A 50 -9.93 -10.46 -1.88
CA PHE A 50 -9.71 -9.22 -2.61
C PHE A 50 -10.64 -9.12 -3.82
N GLU A 51 -10.76 -10.17 -4.64
CA GLU A 51 -11.59 -10.17 -5.85
C GLU A 51 -13.05 -9.82 -5.56
N SER A 52 -13.62 -10.41 -4.50
CA SER A 52 -15.00 -10.17 -4.09
C SER A 52 -15.24 -8.71 -3.68
N LEU A 53 -14.38 -8.17 -2.82
CA LEU A 53 -14.50 -6.78 -2.37
C LEU A 53 -14.15 -5.77 -3.46
N TRP A 54 -13.14 -6.06 -4.28
CA TRP A 54 -12.75 -5.22 -5.41
C TRP A 54 -13.90 -5.04 -6.40
N THR A 55 -14.61 -6.13 -6.73
CA THR A 55 -15.78 -6.08 -7.61
C THR A 55 -16.88 -5.18 -7.04
N ARG A 56 -17.16 -5.27 -5.73
CA ARG A 56 -18.21 -4.48 -5.06
C ARG A 56 -17.81 -3.01 -4.90
N LEU A 57 -16.57 -2.73 -4.53
CA LEU A 57 -16.05 -1.36 -4.39
C LEU A 57 -16.05 -0.61 -5.72
N THR A 58 -15.73 -1.30 -6.82
CA THR A 58 -15.61 -0.69 -8.15
C THR A 58 -16.95 -0.51 -8.87
N ALA A 59 -18.04 -1.05 -8.32
CA ALA A 59 -19.39 -0.91 -8.88
C ALA A 59 -19.99 0.50 -8.67
N PHE A 60 -19.51 1.28 -7.71
CA PHE A 60 -20.08 2.58 -7.36
C PHE A 60 -19.38 3.75 -8.07
N PRO A 61 -20.13 4.75 -8.57
CA PRO A 61 -19.54 5.93 -9.21
C PRO A 61 -18.97 6.89 -8.15
N LEU A 62 -17.66 6.79 -7.89
CA LEU A 62 -16.89 7.67 -6.99
C LEU A 62 -16.60 9.05 -7.61
N ILE A 63 -17.65 9.83 -7.93
CA ILE A 63 -17.57 11.03 -8.79
C ILE A 63 -16.57 12.08 -8.26
N ASP A 64 -16.70 12.50 -7.00
CA ASP A 64 -15.84 13.57 -6.45
C ASP A 64 -14.37 13.13 -6.34
N ALA A 65 -14.15 11.89 -5.91
CA ALA A 65 -12.80 11.32 -5.83
C ALA A 65 -12.15 11.16 -7.23
N LYS A 66 -12.94 10.94 -8.30
CA LYS A 66 -12.43 10.84 -9.68
C LYS A 66 -11.85 12.17 -10.17
N ALA A 67 -12.46 13.30 -9.82
CA ALA A 67 -11.93 14.62 -10.20
C ALA A 67 -10.55 14.86 -9.54
N ALA A 68 -10.46 14.64 -8.23
CA ALA A 68 -9.20 14.74 -7.48
C ALA A 68 -8.12 13.76 -7.99
N ALA A 69 -8.53 12.56 -8.41
CA ALA A 69 -7.62 11.57 -9.00
C ALA A 69 -7.07 12.01 -10.37
N ARG A 70 -7.92 12.56 -11.24
CA ARG A 70 -7.49 13.10 -12.54
C ARG A 70 -6.47 14.20 -12.34
N GLU A 71 -6.76 15.15 -11.46
CA GLU A 71 -5.84 16.24 -11.14
C GLU A 71 -4.49 15.73 -10.63
N ALA A 72 -4.50 14.76 -9.70
CA ALA A 72 -3.27 14.16 -9.18
C ALA A 72 -2.42 13.46 -10.25
N ILE A 73 -3.07 12.81 -11.23
CA ILE A 73 -2.38 12.21 -12.39
C ILE A 73 -1.72 13.30 -13.23
N ASP A 74 -2.45 14.38 -13.55
CA ASP A 74 -1.97 15.45 -14.41
C ASP A 74 -0.81 16.23 -13.76
N GLN A 75 -0.94 16.56 -12.47
CA GLN A 75 0.14 17.16 -11.68
C GLN A 75 1.40 16.27 -11.66
N SER A 76 1.24 14.96 -11.42
CA SER A 76 2.36 14.01 -11.42
C SER A 76 3.05 13.89 -12.77
N ARG A 77 2.28 13.99 -13.86
CA ARG A 77 2.82 13.98 -15.23
C ARG A 77 3.57 15.28 -15.55
N ALA A 78 3.04 16.43 -15.15
CA ALA A 78 3.64 17.74 -15.34
C ALA A 78 4.97 17.89 -14.57
N ALA A 79 5.01 17.49 -13.30
CA ALA A 79 6.23 17.52 -12.48
C ALA A 79 7.36 16.69 -13.09
N GLY A 80 7.02 15.54 -13.69
CA GLY A 80 7.98 14.69 -14.39
C GLY A 80 8.53 15.26 -15.71
N ARG A 81 7.85 16.26 -16.32
CA ARG A 81 8.34 16.97 -17.52
C ARG A 81 9.34 18.07 -17.15
N ARG A 82 9.06 18.84 -16.08
CA ARG A 82 9.90 19.95 -15.61
C ARG A 82 11.32 19.55 -15.16
N ARG A 83 11.54 18.29 -14.75
CA ARG A 83 12.87 17.78 -14.36
C ARG A 83 13.83 17.50 -15.55
N ARG A 84 13.38 17.61 -16.80
CA ARG A 84 14.27 17.54 -17.98
C ARG A 84 14.75 18.96 -18.31
N ARG A 85 16.03 19.26 -18.08
CA ARG A 85 16.64 20.50 -18.60
C ARG A 85 16.48 20.53 -20.13
N PRO A 86 16.17 21.69 -20.75
CA PRO A 86 16.19 21.82 -22.19
C PRO A 86 17.65 21.92 -22.64
N THR A 87 18.34 20.79 -22.75
CA THR A 87 19.62 20.75 -23.45
C THR A 87 19.29 20.69 -24.94
N LEU A 88 19.64 21.75 -25.67
CA LEU A 88 19.57 21.81 -27.13
C LEU A 88 20.28 20.58 -27.73
N LEU A 89 19.62 19.98 -28.73
CA LEU A 89 20.14 18.99 -29.68
C LEU A 89 20.62 17.65 -29.09
N CYS A 90 19.68 16.71 -28.96
CA CYS A 90 19.93 15.28 -29.22
C CYS A 90 18.60 14.62 -29.65
N PHE A 91 18.53 14.13 -30.89
CA PHE A 91 17.50 13.21 -31.39
C PHE A 91 17.64 11.82 -30.75
N GLY A 92 17.61 11.75 -29.42
CA GLY A 92 17.44 10.51 -28.69
C GLY A 92 15.96 10.29 -28.46
N SER A 93 15.41 9.15 -28.91
CA SER A 93 14.05 8.68 -28.65
C SER A 93 13.75 8.70 -27.14
N GLY A 94 13.40 9.87 -26.62
CA GLY A 94 13.01 10.04 -25.23
C GLY A 94 11.70 9.30 -25.07
N ALA A 95 11.76 8.07 -24.56
CA ALA A 95 10.65 7.13 -24.42
C ALA A 95 9.34 7.89 -24.23
N SER A 96 8.61 8.05 -25.34
CA SER A 96 7.30 8.68 -25.33
C SER A 96 6.49 7.88 -24.32
N ARG A 97 5.95 8.55 -23.28
CA ARG A 97 5.04 7.87 -22.35
C ARG A 97 3.85 7.43 -23.21
N GLN A 98 3.80 6.15 -23.52
CA GLN A 98 2.74 5.59 -24.34
C GLN A 98 1.42 5.91 -23.66
N GLN A 99 0.50 6.54 -24.39
CA GLN A 99 -0.83 6.80 -23.88
C GLN A 99 -1.55 5.47 -23.70
N LEU A 100 -2.31 5.37 -22.61
CA LEU A 100 -3.18 4.22 -22.40
C LEU A 100 -4.44 4.39 -23.26
N PRO A 101 -4.92 3.33 -23.93
CA PRO A 101 -6.26 3.27 -24.48
C PRO A 101 -7.32 3.62 -23.43
N PRO A 102 -8.52 4.09 -23.83
CA PRO A 102 -9.56 4.53 -22.91
C PRO A 102 -9.85 3.56 -21.76
N ALA A 103 -10.04 2.27 -22.05
CA ALA A 103 -10.31 1.25 -21.03
C ALA A 103 -9.20 1.17 -19.95
N LEU A 104 -7.94 1.14 -20.37
CA LEU A 104 -6.80 1.10 -19.44
C LEU A 104 -6.58 2.44 -18.73
N ALA A 105 -6.93 3.55 -19.37
CA ALA A 105 -6.91 4.87 -18.74
C ALA A 105 -7.99 4.98 -17.63
N ASP A 106 -9.15 4.34 -17.83
CA ASP A 106 -10.22 4.27 -16.84
C ASP A 106 -9.86 3.36 -15.67
N GLU A 107 -9.22 2.22 -15.91
CA GLU A 107 -8.66 1.40 -14.82
C GLU A 107 -7.59 2.15 -14.01
N GLN A 108 -6.67 2.85 -14.69
CA GLN A 108 -5.68 3.70 -14.02
C GLN A 108 -6.39 4.77 -13.17
N LEU A 109 -7.41 5.43 -13.72
CA LEU A 109 -8.17 6.45 -13.01
C LEU A 109 -8.87 5.87 -11.79
N LEU A 110 -9.49 4.68 -11.92
CA LEU A 110 -10.18 3.99 -10.85
C LEU A 110 -9.22 3.66 -9.69
N ILE A 111 -8.05 3.08 -9.99
CA ILE A 111 -7.03 2.79 -8.97
C ILE A 111 -6.62 4.07 -8.25
N VAL A 112 -6.33 5.16 -8.97
CA VAL A 112 -5.93 6.43 -8.33
C VAL A 112 -7.10 7.05 -7.57
N THR A 113 -8.34 6.88 -8.03
CA THR A 113 -9.56 7.31 -7.32
C THR A 113 -9.67 6.66 -5.95
N MET A 114 -9.46 5.34 -5.87
CA MET A 114 -9.46 4.61 -4.60
C MET A 114 -8.39 5.12 -3.62
N THR A 115 -7.30 5.71 -4.12
CA THR A 115 -6.28 6.34 -3.26
C THR A 115 -6.68 7.70 -2.71
N LYS A 116 -7.77 8.27 -3.21
CA LYS A 116 -8.35 9.55 -2.78
C LYS A 116 -9.57 9.39 -1.90
N VAL A 117 -10.12 8.19 -1.80
CA VAL A 117 -11.22 7.89 -0.90
C VAL A 117 -10.64 7.60 0.49
N PRO A 118 -10.91 8.45 1.50
CA PRO A 118 -10.56 8.15 2.88
C PRO A 118 -11.41 7.00 3.41
N TYR A 119 -10.94 6.35 4.47
CA TYR A 119 -11.77 5.39 5.20
C TYR A 119 -13.01 6.11 5.77
N ASN A 120 -14.15 5.43 5.77
CA ASN A 120 -15.44 5.98 6.19
C ASN A 120 -16.18 4.94 7.03
N ASP A 121 -16.42 5.24 8.31
CA ASP A 121 -17.11 4.33 9.24
C ASP A 121 -18.57 4.08 8.86
N SER A 122 -19.19 4.98 8.08
CA SER A 122 -20.56 4.80 7.60
C SER A 122 -20.65 3.87 6.37
N ASP A 123 -19.52 3.52 5.74
CA ASP A 123 -19.48 2.62 4.59
C ASP A 123 -19.19 1.18 5.04
N SER A 124 -20.18 0.30 4.88
CA SER A 124 -20.03 -1.10 5.27
C SER A 124 -18.94 -1.84 4.48
N LEU A 125 -18.68 -1.46 3.23
CA LEU A 125 -17.62 -2.07 2.42
C LEU A 125 -16.24 -1.70 2.95
N HIS A 126 -16.06 -0.49 3.47
CA HIS A 126 -14.80 -0.08 4.09
C HIS A 126 -14.53 -0.92 5.33
N TRP A 127 -15.55 -1.13 6.16
CA TRP A 127 -15.44 -2.02 7.32
C TRP A 127 -15.16 -3.47 6.92
N GLU A 128 -15.90 -4.02 5.95
CA GLU A 128 -15.67 -5.38 5.47
C GLU A 128 -14.24 -5.57 4.93
N LEU A 129 -13.70 -4.56 4.25
CA LEU A 129 -12.33 -4.55 3.76
C LEU A 129 -11.31 -4.57 4.89
N LEU A 130 -11.43 -3.65 5.85
CA LEU A 130 -10.53 -3.58 7.00
C LEU A 130 -10.60 -4.85 7.87
N TYR A 131 -11.82 -5.33 8.13
CA TYR A 131 -12.08 -6.58 8.83
C TYR A 131 -11.42 -7.77 8.13
N SER A 132 -11.59 -7.88 6.80
CA SER A 132 -11.01 -8.97 6.02
C SER A 132 -9.48 -8.97 6.10
N VAL A 133 -8.84 -7.80 6.01
CA VAL A 133 -7.39 -7.66 6.20
C VAL A 133 -6.95 -8.26 7.54
N TYR A 134 -7.61 -7.86 8.63
CA TYR A 134 -7.29 -8.36 9.96
C TYR A 134 -7.42 -9.87 10.06
N LYS A 135 -8.58 -10.42 9.69
CA LYS A 135 -8.89 -11.85 9.84
C LYS A 135 -7.91 -12.74 9.08
N HIS A 136 -7.53 -12.35 7.86
CA HIS A 136 -6.51 -13.07 7.10
C HIS A 136 -5.12 -12.97 7.75
N MET A 137 -4.72 -11.80 8.28
CA MET A 137 -3.40 -11.62 8.92
C MET A 137 -3.25 -12.29 10.29
N ILE A 138 -4.35 -12.51 11.03
CA ILE A 138 -4.32 -13.30 12.27
C ILE A 138 -4.62 -14.79 12.03
N ASN A 139 -4.83 -15.19 10.77
CA ASN A 139 -5.23 -16.53 10.35
C ASN A 139 -6.45 -17.07 11.14
N ASP A 140 -7.35 -16.18 11.54
CA ASP A 140 -8.56 -16.54 12.27
C ASP A 140 -9.70 -16.72 11.28
N ARG A 141 -9.93 -17.98 10.88
CA ARG A 141 -11.05 -18.34 10.00
C ARG A 141 -12.35 -18.57 10.77
N SER A 142 -12.29 -18.56 12.11
CA SER A 142 -13.48 -18.62 12.93
C SER A 142 -14.09 -17.22 12.90
N ASN A 143 -15.21 -17.05 12.20
CA ASN A 143 -15.96 -15.78 12.15
C ASN A 143 -16.63 -15.44 13.49
N GLN A 144 -16.02 -15.86 14.61
CA GLN A 144 -16.57 -15.89 15.95
C GLN A 144 -16.09 -14.72 16.80
N SER A 145 -14.89 -14.18 16.52
CA SER A 145 -14.35 -13.04 17.26
C SER A 145 -14.93 -11.71 16.76
N ARG A 146 -15.55 -10.95 17.68
CA ARG A 146 -15.95 -9.56 17.44
C ARG A 146 -14.69 -8.70 17.41
N VAL A 147 -14.44 -8.06 16.28
CA VAL A 147 -13.32 -7.13 16.09
C VAL A 147 -13.86 -5.72 16.30
N PRO A 148 -13.44 -4.98 17.35
CA PRO A 148 -13.85 -3.60 17.53
C PRO A 148 -13.23 -2.71 16.44
N ARG A 149 -13.89 -1.61 16.08
CA ARG A 149 -13.37 -0.69 15.05
C ARG A 149 -12.07 0.00 15.48
N ILE A 150 -11.94 0.32 16.76
CA ILE A 150 -10.77 0.97 17.37
C ILE A 150 -10.20 0.05 18.45
N GLY A 151 -8.87 -0.06 18.53
CA GLY A 151 -8.18 -0.75 19.63
C GLY A 151 -6.78 -1.27 19.27
N ALA A 152 -5.99 -1.59 20.29
CA ALA A 152 -4.58 -2.01 20.15
C ALA A 152 -4.35 -3.27 19.30
N HIS A 153 -5.40 -4.06 19.01
CA HIS A 153 -5.30 -5.23 18.14
C HIS A 153 -4.84 -4.88 16.71
N TRP A 154 -5.07 -3.66 16.23
CA TRP A 154 -4.57 -3.22 14.92
C TRP A 154 -3.04 -3.13 14.85
N GLU A 155 -2.39 -2.83 15.98
CA GLU A 155 -0.93 -2.80 16.07
C GLU A 155 -0.32 -4.20 15.85
N THR A 156 -1.04 -5.27 16.20
CA THR A 156 -0.59 -6.66 16.03
C THR A 156 -0.44 -7.10 14.57
N ILE A 157 -1.04 -6.34 13.65
CA ILE A 157 -0.90 -6.51 12.20
C ILE A 157 -0.13 -5.34 11.56
N GLY A 158 0.45 -4.47 12.39
CA GLY A 158 1.41 -3.45 11.98
C GLY A 158 0.79 -2.14 11.46
N PHE A 159 -0.41 -1.77 11.92
CA PHE A 159 -0.89 -0.37 11.82
C PHE A 159 -0.27 0.51 12.92
N GLN A 160 -0.33 1.83 12.77
CA GLN A 160 0.11 2.79 13.79
C GLN A 160 -1.03 3.10 14.75
N GLY A 161 -0.91 2.61 15.99
CA GLY A 161 -1.89 2.86 17.04
C GLY A 161 -3.19 2.08 16.85
N ASP A 162 -4.25 2.59 17.47
CA ASP A 162 -5.54 1.91 17.61
C ASP A 162 -6.53 2.21 16.49
N ASP A 163 -6.20 3.12 15.56
CA ASP A 163 -7.04 3.47 14.42
C ASP A 163 -6.29 3.38 13.07
N PRO A 164 -6.52 2.30 12.30
CA PRO A 164 -5.97 2.13 10.95
C PRO A 164 -6.28 3.27 9.97
N ALA A 165 -7.37 4.02 10.16
CA ALA A 165 -7.72 5.11 9.25
C ALA A 165 -6.64 6.21 9.21
N THR A 166 -5.87 6.36 10.28
CA THR A 166 -4.80 7.35 10.39
C THR A 166 -3.61 7.06 9.46
N ASP A 167 -3.32 5.79 9.21
CA ASP A 167 -2.26 5.34 8.30
C ASP A 167 -2.65 5.48 6.81
N LEU A 168 -3.95 5.44 6.51
CA LEU A 168 -4.45 5.37 5.13
C LEU A 168 -4.41 6.72 4.39
N ARG A 169 -4.08 7.84 5.05
CA ARG A 169 -4.13 9.20 4.47
C ARG A 169 -3.36 9.33 3.14
N GLY A 170 -2.27 8.59 2.98
CA GLY A 170 -1.41 8.66 1.80
C GLY A 170 -1.87 7.83 0.60
N VAL A 171 -2.70 6.81 0.82
CA VAL A 171 -3.04 5.78 -0.18
C VAL A 171 -4.52 5.38 -0.19
N GLY A 172 -5.35 6.00 0.65
CA GLY A 172 -6.79 5.76 0.78
C GLY A 172 -7.14 4.30 1.07
N ILE A 173 -8.39 3.95 0.80
CA ILE A 173 -8.88 2.56 0.88
C ILE A 173 -8.14 1.61 -0.07
N PHE A 174 -7.49 2.11 -1.13
CA PHE A 174 -6.65 1.28 -2.00
C PHE A 174 -5.49 0.63 -1.25
N GLY A 175 -4.99 1.26 -0.18
CA GLY A 175 -3.98 0.66 0.70
C GLY A 175 -4.46 -0.65 1.31
N LEU A 176 -5.69 -0.67 1.83
CA LEU A 176 -6.32 -1.88 2.35
C LEU A 176 -6.57 -2.92 1.25
N CYS A 177 -6.98 -2.48 0.06
CA CYS A 177 -7.13 -3.37 -1.10
C CYS A 177 -5.83 -4.09 -1.45
N GLN A 178 -4.69 -3.40 -1.44
CA GLN A 178 -3.38 -4.02 -1.69
C GLN A 178 -2.98 -5.01 -0.59
N LEU A 179 -3.18 -4.64 0.68
CA LEU A 179 -2.91 -5.55 1.81
C LEU A 179 -3.76 -6.82 1.72
N LEU A 180 -5.06 -6.68 1.47
CA LEU A 180 -5.96 -7.81 1.31
C LEU A 180 -5.57 -8.68 0.11
N PHE A 181 -5.25 -8.07 -1.03
CA PHE A 181 -4.75 -8.81 -2.19
C PHE A 181 -3.55 -9.67 -1.81
N LEU A 182 -2.53 -9.09 -1.17
CA LEU A 182 -1.30 -9.81 -0.84
C LEU A 182 -1.54 -11.06 0.00
N ILE A 183 -2.35 -10.96 1.05
CA ILE A 183 -2.54 -12.04 2.03
C ILE A 183 -3.60 -13.07 1.62
N SER A 184 -4.59 -12.67 0.80
CA SER A 184 -5.69 -13.57 0.41
C SER A 184 -5.45 -14.29 -0.91
N GLU A 185 -4.73 -13.66 -1.84
CA GLU A 185 -4.60 -14.14 -3.23
C GLU A 185 -3.18 -13.98 -3.79
N GLY A 186 -2.42 -12.99 -3.31
CA GLY A 186 -1.14 -12.59 -3.88
C GLY A 186 -0.01 -13.55 -3.50
N LEU A 187 0.07 -13.97 -2.25
CA LEU A 187 1.06 -14.93 -1.76
C LEU A 187 0.39 -16.27 -1.46
N ASN A 188 1.14 -17.36 -1.59
CA ASN A 188 0.65 -18.65 -1.12
C ASN A 188 0.62 -18.68 0.41
N SER A 189 -0.17 -19.60 0.98
CA SER A 189 -0.38 -19.64 2.43
C SER A 189 0.89 -19.86 3.25
N GLN A 190 1.89 -20.55 2.70
CA GLN A 190 3.18 -20.79 3.39
C GLN A 190 4.01 -19.51 3.45
N MET A 191 4.03 -18.74 2.36
CA MET A 191 4.74 -17.46 2.31
C MET A 191 4.02 -16.39 3.15
N VAL A 192 2.69 -16.39 3.19
CA VAL A 192 1.93 -15.52 4.12
C VAL A 192 2.32 -15.81 5.57
N ALA A 193 2.35 -17.10 5.97
CA ALA A 193 2.76 -17.48 7.32
C ALA A 193 4.19 -17.01 7.64
N LYS A 194 5.16 -17.33 6.78
CA LYS A 194 6.55 -16.88 6.91
C LYS A 194 6.67 -15.34 7.02
N LEU A 195 5.91 -14.59 6.23
CA LEU A 195 5.94 -13.11 6.26
C LEU A 195 5.36 -12.58 7.58
N LEU A 196 4.23 -13.14 8.04
CA LEU A 196 3.60 -12.76 9.31
C LEU A 196 4.49 -13.09 10.50
N ASP A 197 5.08 -14.29 10.52
CA ASP A 197 6.02 -14.73 11.55
C ASP A 197 7.23 -13.79 11.61
N LEU A 198 7.82 -13.45 10.45
CA LEU A 198 8.95 -12.52 10.39
C LEU A 198 8.56 -11.13 10.89
N SER A 199 7.37 -10.63 10.53
CA SER A 199 6.92 -9.31 10.97
C SER A 199 6.74 -9.20 12.49
N ARG A 200 6.60 -10.34 13.17
CA ARG A 200 6.43 -10.47 14.63
C ARG A 200 7.67 -11.07 15.33
N ASP A 201 8.77 -11.25 14.61
CA ASP A 201 10.02 -11.82 15.14
C ASP A 201 10.64 -10.91 16.20
N ASP A 202 11.16 -11.48 17.30
CA ASP A 202 11.70 -10.71 18.43
C ASP A 202 12.82 -9.72 18.08
N ARG A 203 13.50 -9.91 16.93
CA ARG A 203 14.64 -9.07 16.52
C ARG A 203 14.42 -8.38 15.17
N GLN A 204 13.75 -9.09 14.26
CA GLN A 204 13.55 -8.67 12.88
C GLN A 204 12.12 -8.17 12.65
N ASN A 205 11.32 -7.93 13.69
CA ASN A 205 9.96 -7.40 13.54
C ASN A 205 9.94 -6.09 12.73
N PHE A 206 8.80 -5.87 12.07
CA PHE A 206 8.48 -4.63 11.39
C PHE A 206 6.96 -4.48 11.27
N PRO A 207 6.42 -3.25 11.19
CA PRO A 207 4.98 -3.03 11.09
C PRO A 207 4.47 -3.38 9.68
N LEU A 208 4.04 -4.63 9.48
CA LEU A 208 3.67 -5.19 8.17
C LEU A 208 2.72 -4.30 7.36
N SER A 209 1.62 -3.85 7.97
CA SER A 209 0.62 -3.03 7.28
C SER A 209 1.22 -1.71 6.79
N VAL A 210 1.94 -0.99 7.66
CA VAL A 210 2.61 0.27 7.28
C VAL A 210 3.66 0.08 6.19
N VAL A 211 4.47 -0.98 6.25
CA VAL A 211 5.42 -1.32 5.17
C VAL A 211 4.67 -1.51 3.85
N GLY A 212 3.54 -2.22 3.89
CA GLY A 212 2.66 -2.39 2.74
C GLY A 212 2.10 -1.08 2.21
N LEU A 213 1.58 -0.19 3.07
CA LEU A 213 1.05 1.11 2.65
C LEU A 213 2.14 1.98 1.98
N ASN A 214 3.37 1.91 2.49
CA ASN A 214 4.53 2.58 1.89
C ASN A 214 4.83 2.05 0.48
N PHE A 215 4.82 0.73 0.27
CA PHE A 215 5.02 0.15 -1.06
C PHE A 215 3.89 0.53 -2.02
N THR A 216 2.63 0.54 -1.55
CA THR A 216 1.49 1.02 -2.32
C THR A 216 1.74 2.44 -2.81
N LYS A 217 2.17 3.35 -1.93
CA LYS A 217 2.49 4.75 -2.28
C LYS A 217 3.54 4.83 -3.38
N MET A 218 4.64 4.09 -3.26
CA MET A 218 5.73 4.07 -4.26
C MET A 218 5.20 3.66 -5.65
N ILE A 219 4.36 2.61 -5.71
CA ILE A 219 3.82 2.09 -6.97
C ILE A 219 2.82 3.06 -7.59
N ILE A 220 1.91 3.62 -6.78
CA ILE A 220 0.91 4.60 -7.22
C ILE A 220 1.58 5.86 -7.77
N ASP A 221 2.69 6.32 -7.19
CA ASP A 221 3.45 7.43 -7.75
C ASP A 221 3.98 7.13 -9.15
N ARG A 222 4.44 5.89 -9.41
CA ARG A 222 4.84 5.47 -10.77
C ARG A 222 3.66 5.36 -11.71
N LEU A 223 2.51 4.87 -11.23
CA LEU A 223 1.28 4.75 -12.00
C LEU A 223 0.78 6.13 -12.47
N LYS A 224 0.62 7.10 -11.54
CA LYS A 224 0.22 8.48 -11.86
C LYS A 224 1.17 9.14 -12.87
N GLN A 225 2.47 8.90 -12.72
CA GLN A 225 3.49 9.36 -13.66
C GLN A 225 3.45 8.62 -15.01
N GLY A 226 2.56 7.64 -15.24
CA GLY A 226 2.52 6.87 -16.49
C GLY A 226 3.82 6.10 -16.77
N LYS A 227 4.61 5.81 -15.74
CA LYS A 227 5.90 5.11 -15.85
C LYS A 227 5.74 3.59 -15.98
N LEU A 228 4.53 3.09 -15.67
CA LEU A 228 4.16 1.69 -15.80
C LEU A 228 3.42 1.39 -17.11
N ASN A 229 3.07 2.40 -17.92
CA ASN A 229 2.20 2.25 -19.09
C ASN A 229 2.68 1.18 -20.08
N LYS A 230 3.99 1.06 -20.33
CA LYS A 230 4.52 0.02 -21.23
C LYS A 230 4.23 -1.40 -20.72
N LEU A 231 4.30 -1.62 -19.40
CA LEU A 231 3.98 -2.92 -18.81
C LEU A 231 2.47 -3.16 -18.84
N ILE A 232 1.68 -2.14 -18.50
CA ILE A 232 0.22 -2.17 -18.53
C ILE A 232 -0.30 -2.51 -19.93
N LEU A 233 0.25 -1.88 -20.97
CA LEU A 233 -0.15 -2.16 -22.36
C LEU A 233 0.19 -3.59 -22.79
N LYS A 234 1.30 -4.13 -22.29
CA LYS A 234 1.69 -5.52 -22.60
C LYS A 234 0.78 -6.52 -21.89
N GLU A 235 0.46 -6.27 -20.63
CA GLU A 235 -0.38 -7.13 -19.80
C GLU A 235 -1.88 -6.95 -20.08
N ASN A 236 -2.25 -5.80 -20.65
CA ASN A 236 -3.62 -5.37 -20.86
C ASN A 236 -4.46 -5.32 -19.56
N SER A 237 -3.84 -4.92 -18.45
CA SER A 237 -4.50 -4.72 -17.16
C SER A 237 -3.67 -3.81 -16.26
N CYS A 238 -4.27 -2.76 -15.71
CA CYS A 238 -3.59 -1.90 -14.73
C CYS A 238 -3.46 -2.59 -13.37
N ILE A 239 -4.55 -3.20 -12.91
CA ILE A 239 -4.60 -3.81 -11.57
C ILE A 239 -3.64 -4.98 -11.46
N THR A 240 -3.52 -5.81 -12.49
CA THR A 240 -2.56 -6.93 -12.54
C THR A 240 -1.12 -6.45 -12.41
N ILE A 241 -0.76 -5.35 -13.09
CA ILE A 241 0.59 -4.78 -13.00
C ILE A 241 0.86 -4.18 -11.61
N VAL A 242 -0.10 -3.46 -11.03
CA VAL A 242 0.05 -2.85 -9.71
C VAL A 242 0.20 -3.94 -8.63
N ASN A 243 -0.72 -4.91 -8.62
CA ASN A 243 -0.72 -6.04 -7.70
C ASN A 243 0.55 -6.90 -7.86
N GLY A 244 0.97 -7.19 -9.09
CA GLY A 244 2.18 -7.97 -9.35
C GLY A 244 3.46 -7.27 -8.89
N ILE A 245 3.57 -5.95 -9.08
CA ILE A 245 4.71 -5.18 -8.55
C ILE A 245 4.68 -5.18 -7.01
N TYR A 246 3.51 -5.00 -6.41
CA TYR A 246 3.33 -5.00 -4.95
C TYR A 246 3.78 -6.31 -4.31
N ARG A 247 3.29 -7.43 -4.85
CA ARG A 247 3.75 -8.77 -4.47
C ARG A 247 5.26 -8.92 -4.65
N GLY A 248 5.79 -8.49 -5.80
CA GLY A 248 7.22 -8.51 -6.08
C GLY A 248 8.04 -7.73 -5.06
N CYS A 249 7.56 -6.57 -4.60
CA CYS A 249 8.19 -5.77 -3.53
C CYS A 249 8.27 -6.57 -2.23
N PHE A 250 7.20 -7.24 -1.81
CA PHE A 250 7.21 -8.05 -0.59
C PHE A 250 8.14 -9.26 -0.68
N LEU A 251 8.18 -9.95 -1.83
CA LEU A 251 9.08 -11.09 -2.02
C LEU A 251 10.55 -10.69 -1.94
N ILE A 252 10.94 -9.58 -2.59
CA ILE A 252 12.33 -9.11 -2.48
C ILE A 252 12.62 -8.51 -1.09
N PHE A 253 11.66 -7.79 -0.50
CA PHE A 253 11.78 -7.25 0.86
C PHE A 253 12.05 -8.38 1.86
N TYR A 254 11.19 -9.41 1.89
CA TYR A 254 11.36 -10.58 2.75
C TYR A 254 12.74 -11.23 2.57
N ARG A 255 13.15 -11.49 1.32
CA ARG A 255 14.46 -12.09 1.02
C ARG A 255 15.62 -11.23 1.52
N MET A 256 15.58 -9.92 1.28
CA MET A 256 16.61 -9.00 1.74
C MET A 256 16.65 -8.95 3.27
N TRP A 257 15.48 -8.83 3.90
CA TRP A 257 15.32 -8.69 5.33
C TRP A 257 15.91 -9.89 6.07
N VAL A 258 15.49 -11.10 5.70
CA VAL A 258 15.99 -12.36 6.29
C VAL A 258 17.48 -12.55 6.03
N SER A 259 17.94 -12.40 4.78
CA SER A 259 19.33 -12.70 4.41
C SER A 259 20.34 -11.76 5.07
N ARG A 260 19.95 -10.49 5.28
CA ARG A 260 20.79 -9.47 5.89
C ARG A 260 20.59 -9.37 7.41
N LYS A 261 19.64 -10.13 7.98
CA LYS A 261 19.24 -10.06 9.38
C LYS A 261 18.83 -8.64 9.79
N CYS A 262 18.05 -7.98 8.92
CA CYS A 262 17.61 -6.60 9.10
C CYS A 262 16.76 -6.44 10.36
N THR A 263 16.90 -5.30 11.01
CA THR A 263 16.02 -4.82 12.07
C THR A 263 15.23 -3.61 11.58
N ILE A 264 14.30 -3.12 12.40
CA ILE A 264 13.54 -1.91 12.07
C ILE A 264 14.43 -0.70 11.73
N LEU A 265 15.63 -0.62 12.32
CA LEU A 265 16.62 0.45 12.05
C LEU A 265 17.11 0.44 10.59
N ASP A 266 17.11 -0.72 9.94
CA ASP A 266 17.53 -0.88 8.55
C ASP A 266 16.42 -0.52 7.54
N PHE A 267 15.21 -0.26 8.03
CA PHE A 267 14.03 -0.09 7.18
C PHE A 267 14.22 1.02 6.13
N ASN A 268 14.78 2.17 6.51
CA ASN A 268 14.96 3.28 5.58
C ASN A 268 15.89 2.94 4.41
N ALA A 269 16.98 2.21 4.67
CA ALA A 269 17.91 1.75 3.65
C ALA A 269 17.24 0.73 2.72
N VAL A 270 16.60 -0.29 3.29
CA VAL A 270 15.88 -1.33 2.53
C VAL A 270 14.75 -0.72 1.69
N SER A 271 13.92 0.13 2.28
CA SER A 271 12.82 0.83 1.63
C SER A 271 13.28 1.67 0.45
N THR A 272 14.45 2.31 0.57
CA THR A 272 15.09 3.05 -0.52
C THR A 272 15.50 2.14 -1.67
N GLU A 273 16.11 0.98 -1.39
CA GLU A 273 16.46 -0.03 -2.40
C GLU A 273 15.21 -0.60 -3.11
N ILE A 274 14.12 -0.84 -2.37
CA ILE A 274 12.83 -1.28 -2.94
C ILE A 274 12.29 -0.20 -3.88
N ASN A 275 12.23 1.06 -3.44
CA ASN A 275 11.74 2.18 -4.25
C ASN A 275 12.57 2.34 -5.54
N ASP A 276 13.88 2.18 -5.45
CA ASP A 276 14.78 2.23 -6.60
C ASP A 276 14.53 1.07 -7.57
N THR A 277 14.23 -0.13 -7.04
CA THR A 277 13.83 -1.28 -7.85
C THR A 277 12.50 -1.04 -8.55
N VAL A 278 11.49 -0.48 -7.87
CA VAL A 278 10.21 -0.09 -8.46
C VAL A 278 10.42 0.96 -9.58
N LYS A 279 11.32 1.92 -9.38
CA LYS A 279 11.61 2.97 -10.38
C LYS A 279 12.35 2.46 -11.60
N ARG A 280 13.37 1.62 -11.42
CA ARG A 280 14.34 1.24 -12.46
C ARG A 280 14.07 -0.14 -13.08
N ARG A 281 13.52 -1.08 -12.31
CA ARG A 281 13.37 -2.50 -12.71
C ARG A 281 11.97 -3.08 -12.34
N PRO A 282 10.84 -2.43 -12.69
CA PRO A 282 9.52 -2.94 -12.34
C PRO A 282 9.20 -4.32 -12.97
N LYS A 283 9.75 -4.62 -14.15
CA LYS A 283 9.61 -5.95 -14.78
C LYS A 283 10.27 -7.07 -13.95
N TYR A 284 11.37 -6.76 -13.25
CA TYR A 284 12.03 -7.74 -12.39
C TYR A 284 11.13 -8.13 -11.21
N LEU A 285 10.42 -7.16 -10.62
CA LEU A 285 9.44 -7.42 -9.54
C LEU A 285 8.28 -8.31 -10.03
N LEU A 286 7.79 -8.09 -11.24
CA LEU A 286 6.78 -8.96 -11.87
C LEU A 286 7.30 -10.38 -12.11
N ASN A 287 8.54 -10.52 -12.57
CA ASN A 287 9.14 -11.84 -12.78
C ASN A 287 9.35 -12.58 -11.46
N MET A 288 9.74 -11.88 -10.39
CA MET A 288 9.87 -12.43 -9.04
C MET A 288 8.55 -12.97 -8.52
N ALA A 289 7.44 -12.27 -8.80
CA ALA A 289 6.11 -12.77 -8.51
C ALA A 289 5.84 -14.10 -9.25
N ASN A 290 6.27 -14.26 -10.50
CA ASN A 290 6.00 -15.50 -11.23
C ASN A 290 6.86 -16.72 -10.81
N LEU A 291 7.84 -16.54 -9.90
CA LEU A 291 8.65 -17.65 -9.40
C LEU A 291 7.89 -18.42 -8.29
N PRO A 292 8.13 -19.74 -8.17
CA PRO A 292 7.67 -20.48 -7.00
C PRO A 292 8.23 -19.84 -5.74
N GLU A 293 7.35 -19.59 -4.78
CA GLU A 293 7.73 -19.10 -3.46
C GLU A 293 8.42 -20.24 -2.71
N ALA A 294 9.73 -20.11 -2.47
CA ALA A 294 10.57 -21.11 -1.81
C ALA A 294 10.48 -21.03 -0.27
#